data_AF-A0A8B8AQD0-F1
#
_entry.id   AF-A0A8B8AQD0-F1
#
_cell.length_a   1.000
_cell.length_b   1.000
_cell.length_c   1.000
_cell.angle_alpha   90.00
_cell.angle_beta   90.00
_cell.angle_gamma   90.00
#
_symmetry.space_group_name_H-M   'P 1'
#
loop_
_entity.id
_entity.type
_entity.pdbx_description
1 polymer ?
#
loop_
_entity_poly.entity_id
_entity_poly.type
_entity_poly.pdbx_seq_one_letter_code
_entity_poly.pdbx_strand_id
1 'polypeptide(L)'
;MNSLPRWATLHPSNWTSVELTRWLEYVAEEYKMDTDTTHSMVESFQDLDGRSLLQMTPEDFRGISEEHGQFIYEIFKQMCTVDQQLAGLATVQMLPPILEGSRSPTPSPPEVKGDNKQKEEQTDVQKEKK
;
A
#
# COMPACT_ATOMS: atom_id res chain seq x y z
N MET A 1 -17.92 23.18 -10.69
CA MET A 1 -16.56 22.63 -10.91
C MET A 1 -16.05 22.24 -9.54
N ASN A 2 -16.16 20.98 -9.14
CA ASN A 2 -15.60 20.55 -7.85
C ASN A 2 -14.13 20.25 -8.08
N SER A 3 -13.31 21.29 -8.00
CA SER A 3 -11.86 21.14 -7.96
C SER A 3 -11.50 20.33 -6.72
N LEU A 4 -10.74 19.25 -6.92
CA LEU A 4 -10.19 18.47 -5.82
C LEU A 4 -9.42 19.39 -4.86
N PRO A 5 -9.53 19.17 -3.54
CA PRO A 5 -8.78 19.94 -2.57
C PRO A 5 -7.28 19.73 -2.79
N ARG A 6 -6.47 20.73 -2.47
CA ARG A 6 -5.03 20.72 -2.77
C ARG A 6 -4.32 19.54 -2.14
N TRP A 7 -4.65 19.18 -0.90
CA TRP A 7 -4.12 18.01 -0.20
C TRP A 7 -4.34 16.71 -0.98
N ALA A 8 -5.43 16.57 -1.73
CA ALA A 8 -5.72 15.39 -2.55
C ALA A 8 -4.93 15.35 -3.87
N THR A 9 -4.32 16.48 -4.26
CA THR A 9 -3.50 16.61 -5.48
C THR A 9 -1.99 16.62 -5.19
N LEU A 10 -1.61 16.74 -3.93
CA LEU A 10 -0.23 16.87 -3.48
C LEU A 10 0.20 15.61 -2.74
N HIS A 11 1.44 15.18 -2.96
CA HIS A 11 2.05 14.14 -2.14
C HIS A 11 2.11 14.60 -0.67
N PRO A 12 1.88 13.72 0.33
CA PRO A 12 1.87 14.09 1.75
C PRO A 12 3.15 14.81 2.21
N SER A 13 4.31 14.51 1.62
CA SER A 13 5.56 15.25 1.91
C SER A 13 5.53 16.74 1.55
N ASN A 14 4.58 17.18 0.75
CA ASN A 14 4.40 18.57 0.35
C ASN A 14 3.25 19.25 1.09
N TRP A 15 2.60 18.57 2.03
CA TRP A 15 1.51 19.16 2.80
C TRP A 15 2.07 20.14 3.83
N THR A 16 1.46 21.31 3.86
CA THR A 16 1.61 22.28 4.95
C THR A 16 0.59 21.95 6.04
N SER A 17 0.72 22.57 7.21
CA SER A 17 -0.27 22.45 8.29
C SER A 17 -1.70 22.75 7.81
N VAL A 18 -1.87 23.75 6.93
CA VAL A 18 -3.18 24.08 6.34
C VAL A 18 -3.76 22.93 5.53
N GLU A 19 -2.96 22.25 4.72
CA GLU A 19 -3.42 21.12 3.92
C GLU A 19 -3.69 19.88 4.79
N LEU A 20 -2.87 19.67 5.83
CA LEU A 20 -3.10 18.65 6.83
C LEU A 20 -4.44 18.87 7.57
N THR A 21 -4.69 20.08 8.05
CA THR A 21 -5.95 20.45 8.72
C THR A 21 -7.15 20.17 7.82
N ARG A 22 -7.09 20.59 6.55
CA ARG A 22 -8.17 20.35 5.58
C ARG A 22 -8.41 18.86 5.31
N TRP A 23 -7.34 18.06 5.33
CA TRP A 23 -7.46 16.61 5.22
C TRP A 23 -8.13 16.01 6.46
N LEU A 24 -7.78 16.47 7.67
CA LEU A 24 -8.42 16.04 8.91
C LEU A 24 -9.92 16.41 8.95
N GLU A 25 -10.27 17.63 8.51
CA GLU A 25 -11.67 18.06 8.35
C GLU A 25 -12.43 17.16 7.37
N TYR A 26 -11.80 16.78 6.25
CA TYR A 26 -12.38 15.85 5.28
C TYR A 26 -12.60 14.46 5.89
N VAL A 27 -11.62 13.93 6.62
CA VAL A 27 -11.76 12.62 7.29
C VAL A 27 -12.88 12.67 8.32
N ALA A 28 -13.00 13.74 9.10
CA ALA A 28 -14.10 13.90 10.03
C ALA A 28 -15.47 13.92 9.32
N GLU A 29 -15.59 14.63 8.20
CA GLU A 29 -16.83 14.67 7.40
C GLU A 29 -17.17 13.30 6.79
N GLU A 30 -16.19 12.62 6.19
CA GLU A 30 -16.32 11.30 5.56
C GLU A 30 -16.81 10.24 6.57
N TYR A 31 -16.28 10.28 7.79
CA TYR A 31 -16.62 9.34 8.86
C TYR A 31 -17.74 9.85 9.78
N LYS A 32 -18.33 11.01 9.47
CA LYS A 32 -19.43 11.64 10.24
C LYS A 32 -19.10 11.80 11.72
N MET A 33 -17.90 12.29 12.02
CA MET A 33 -17.50 12.66 13.37
C MET A 33 -18.27 13.89 13.85
N ASP A 34 -18.50 13.98 15.16
CA ASP A 34 -19.09 15.15 15.79
C ASP A 34 -18.16 16.37 15.68
N THR A 35 -18.75 17.57 15.72
CA THR A 35 -18.00 18.83 15.60
C THR A 35 -16.94 18.99 16.69
N ASP A 36 -17.26 18.64 17.94
CA ASP A 36 -16.33 18.69 19.07
C ASP A 36 -15.13 17.74 18.88
N THR A 37 -15.41 16.51 18.42
CA THR A 37 -14.38 15.52 18.09
C THR A 37 -13.47 16.01 16.98
N THR A 38 -14.06 16.58 15.92
CA THR A 38 -13.34 17.15 14.79
C THR A 38 -12.42 18.28 15.23
N HIS A 39 -12.93 19.20 16.05
CA HIS A 39 -12.15 20.34 16.55
C HIS A 39 -10.97 19.88 17.42
N SER A 40 -11.23 18.98 18.37
CA SER A 40 -10.19 18.39 19.24
C SER A 40 -9.09 17.69 18.43
N MET A 41 -9.50 16.91 17.41
CA MET A 41 -8.57 16.24 16.50
C MET A 41 -7.76 17.25 15.69
N VAL A 42 -8.39 18.25 15.08
CA VAL A 42 -7.68 19.27 14.29
C VAL A 42 -6.69 20.04 15.16
N GLU A 43 -7.10 20.49 16.34
CA GLU A 43 -6.22 21.20 17.28
C GLU A 43 -5.01 20.37 17.70
N SER A 44 -5.19 19.07 17.92
CA SER A 44 -4.10 18.18 18.34
C SER A 44 -3.02 18.02 17.25
N PHE A 45 -3.39 18.12 15.98
CA PHE A 45 -2.49 17.91 14.83
C PHE A 45 -2.15 19.19 14.07
N GLN A 46 -2.64 20.37 14.48
CA GLN A 46 -2.50 21.64 13.74
C GLN A 46 -1.04 22.10 13.55
N ASP A 47 -0.16 21.74 14.49
CA ASP A 47 1.25 22.14 14.50
C ASP A 47 2.14 21.22 13.65
N LEU A 48 1.54 20.23 12.99
CA LEU A 48 2.26 19.27 12.17
C LEU A 48 2.15 19.60 10.69
N ASP A 49 3.17 19.16 9.95
CA ASP A 49 3.21 19.18 8.50
C ASP A 49 3.26 17.74 7.98
N GLY A 50 2.99 17.56 6.68
CA GLY A 50 2.90 16.20 6.14
C GLY A 50 4.23 15.45 6.09
N ARG A 51 5.39 16.13 6.17
CA ARG A 51 6.69 15.43 6.32
C ARG A 51 6.84 14.89 7.73
N SER A 52 6.45 15.69 8.73
CA SER A 52 6.41 15.25 10.12
C SER A 52 5.47 14.04 10.28
N LEU A 53 4.27 14.08 9.71
CA LEU A 53 3.34 12.94 9.72
C LEU A 53 3.91 11.67 9.07
N LEU A 54 4.66 11.80 7.97
CA LEU A 54 5.28 10.66 7.28
C LEU A 54 6.38 9.98 8.09
N GLN A 55 7.04 10.72 8.98
CA GLN A 55 8.12 10.20 9.82
C GLN A 55 7.62 9.64 11.16
N MET A 56 6.39 9.99 11.55
CA MET A 56 5.78 9.55 12.79
C MET A 56 5.37 8.07 12.76
N THR A 57 5.59 7.40 13.89
CA THR A 57 5.14 6.04 14.13
C THR A 57 3.68 6.04 14.62
N PRO A 58 2.95 4.91 14.55
CA PRO A 58 1.60 4.84 15.12
C PRO A 58 1.57 5.20 16.63
N GLU A 59 2.67 4.98 17.35
CA GLU A 59 2.80 5.37 18.76
C GLU A 59 2.87 6.89 18.93
N ASP A 60 3.56 7.61 18.04
CA ASP A 60 3.59 9.08 18.04
C ASP A 60 2.19 9.66 17.79
N PHE A 61 1.44 9.09 16.85
CA PHE A 61 0.05 9.50 16.60
C PHE A 61 -0.83 9.29 17.83
N ARG A 62 -0.68 8.15 18.51
CA ARG A 62 -1.40 7.86 19.76
C ARG A 62 -0.99 8.80 20.90
N GLY A 63 0.28 9.23 20.92
CA GLY A 63 0.79 10.23 21.85
C GLY A 63 0.16 11.61 21.67
N ILE A 64 -0.22 11.96 20.44
CA ILE A 64 -0.93 13.22 20.13
C ILE A 64 -2.41 13.11 20.49
N SER A 65 -3.06 12.02 20.06
CA SER A 65 -4.45 11.74 20.37
C SER A 65 -4.62 10.26 20.68
N GLU A 66 -4.93 9.94 21.93
CA GLU A 66 -5.12 8.54 22.33
C GLU A 66 -6.35 7.92 21.64
N GLU A 67 -7.41 8.72 21.48
CA GLU A 67 -8.69 8.27 20.92
C GLU A 67 -8.66 8.13 19.39
N HIS A 68 -8.01 9.06 18.68
CA HIS A 68 -8.06 9.11 17.21
C HIS A 68 -6.72 8.87 16.52
N GLY A 69 -5.61 8.91 17.24
CA GLY A 69 -4.27 8.81 16.65
C GLY A 69 -4.08 7.53 15.83
N GLN A 70 -4.51 6.39 16.38
CA GLN A 70 -4.44 5.11 15.67
C GLN A 70 -5.27 5.12 14.37
N PHE A 71 -6.50 5.63 14.46
CA PHE A 71 -7.42 5.71 13.34
C PHE A 71 -6.90 6.63 12.22
N ILE A 72 -6.39 7.80 12.58
CA ILE A 72 -5.81 8.75 11.64
C ILE A 72 -4.55 8.19 10.98
N TYR A 73 -3.71 7.49 11.73
CA TYR A 73 -2.54 6.80 11.17
C TYR A 73 -2.95 5.76 10.11
N GLU A 74 -3.98 4.94 10.38
CA GLU A 74 -4.43 3.92 9.44
C GLU A 74 -4.96 4.53 8.13
N ILE A 75 -5.79 5.58 8.22
CA ILE A 75 -6.30 6.28 7.03
C ILE A 75 -5.15 6.94 6.27
N PHE A 76 -4.24 7.60 6.97
CA PHE A 76 -3.08 8.25 6.38
C PHE A 76 -2.21 7.24 5.62
N LYS A 77 -1.92 6.08 6.22
CA LYS A 77 -1.16 5.01 5.59
C LYS A 77 -1.90 4.42 4.39
N GLN A 78 -3.20 4.20 4.49
CA GLN A 78 -4.01 3.71 3.37
C GLN A 78 -3.90 4.68 2.18
N MET A 79 -4.06 5.98 2.43
CA MET A 79 -3.91 7.02 1.41
C MET A 79 -2.51 7.04 0.77
N CYS A 80 -1.45 6.98 1.59
CA CYS A 80 -0.07 6.90 1.08
C CYS A 80 0.20 5.64 0.25
N THR A 81 -0.49 4.53 0.56
CA THR A 81 -0.32 3.26 -0.16
C THR A 81 -1.09 3.25 -1.48
N VAL A 82 -2.23 3.97 -1.56
CA VAL A 82 -3.01 4.13 -2.80
C VAL A 82 -2.29 5.04 -3.80
N ASP A 83 -1.53 6.04 -3.33
CA ASP A 83 -0.67 6.88 -4.20
C ASP A 83 0.38 6.05 -4.97
N GLN A 84 0.86 4.95 -4.37
CA GLN A 84 1.76 4.00 -5.01
C GLN A 84 1.09 3.23 -6.18
N GLN A 85 -0.24 3.10 -6.18
CA GLN A 85 -0.99 2.47 -7.27
C GLN A 85 -1.48 3.48 -8.31
N LEU A 86 -1.77 4.74 -7.95
CA LEU A 86 -2.13 5.77 -8.92
C LEU A 86 -0.91 6.29 -9.70
N ALA A 87 0.28 6.34 -9.08
CA ALA A 87 1.54 6.52 -9.79
C ALA A 87 1.82 5.36 -10.78
N GLY A 88 1.28 4.16 -10.53
CA GLY A 88 1.36 3.01 -11.42
C GLY A 88 0.40 3.06 -12.63
N LEU A 89 -0.63 3.91 -12.61
CA LEU A 89 -1.55 4.08 -13.74
C LEU A 89 -1.13 5.22 -14.69
N ALA A 90 -0.28 6.14 -14.25
CA ALA A 90 0.28 7.20 -15.11
C ALA A 90 1.51 6.74 -15.92
N THR A 91 2.10 5.56 -15.65
CA THR A 91 3.29 5.06 -16.36
C THR A 91 3.01 4.03 -17.45
N VAL A 92 1.75 3.69 -17.77
CA VAL A 92 1.42 2.84 -18.94
C VAL A 92 1.14 3.70 -20.18
N GLN A 93 2.04 4.64 -20.46
CA GLN A 93 2.14 5.30 -21.76
C GLN A 93 3.61 5.64 -22.00
N MET A 94 4.43 4.62 -22.23
CA MET A 94 5.64 4.64 -23.08
C MET A 94 6.23 3.23 -23.13
N LEU A 95 5.51 2.29 -23.75
CA LEU A 95 6.17 1.11 -24.33
C LEU A 95 6.69 1.52 -25.72
N PRO A 96 7.98 1.33 -26.03
CA PRO A 96 8.52 1.62 -27.35
C PRO A 96 7.85 0.72 -28.41
N PRO A 97 7.74 1.16 -29.68
CA PRO A 97 7.17 0.35 -30.74
C PRO A 97 8.12 -0.83 -31.01
N ILE A 98 7.77 -2.02 -30.53
CA ILE A 98 8.49 -3.23 -30.92
C ILE A 98 7.92 -3.72 -32.24
N LEU A 99 8.67 -3.35 -33.26
CA LEU A 99 8.76 -3.88 -34.61
C LEU A 99 8.03 -5.21 -34.86
N GLU A 100 7.19 -5.16 -35.91
CA GLU A 100 6.76 -6.25 -36.78
C GLU A 100 7.67 -7.49 -36.74
N GLY A 101 7.10 -8.68 -36.51
CA GLY A 101 7.88 -9.91 -36.54
C GLY A 101 7.12 -11.17 -36.15
N SER A 102 5.92 -11.39 -36.70
CA SER A 102 5.26 -12.69 -36.65
C SER A 102 6.13 -13.76 -37.31
N ARG A 103 6.53 -14.80 -36.56
CA ARG A 103 6.64 -16.21 -37.01
C ARG A 103 7.02 -17.12 -35.84
N SER A 104 6.02 -17.89 -35.40
CA SER A 104 6.15 -19.04 -34.51
C SER A 104 7.08 -20.11 -35.09
N PRO A 105 7.64 -20.98 -34.24
CA PRO A 105 7.33 -22.40 -34.42
C PRO A 105 6.92 -23.11 -33.13
N THR A 106 5.93 -23.97 -33.30
CA THR A 106 5.38 -24.98 -32.39
C THR A 106 6.41 -25.95 -31.80
N PRO A 107 6.21 -26.46 -30.56
CA PRO A 107 7.03 -27.52 -29.99
C PRO A 107 6.62 -28.93 -30.48
N SER A 108 7.61 -29.75 -30.84
CA SER A 108 7.46 -31.21 -31.04
C SER A 108 7.90 -31.97 -29.77
N PRO A 109 7.25 -33.09 -29.41
CA PRO A 109 7.56 -33.88 -28.21
C PRO A 109 8.76 -34.85 -28.42
N PRO A 110 9.57 -35.14 -27.37
CA PRO A 110 10.54 -36.22 -27.41
C PRO A 110 9.99 -37.58 -26.96
N GLU A 111 10.69 -38.60 -27.43
CA GLU A 111 10.34 -40.00 -27.65
C GLU A 111 10.27 -40.90 -26.39
N VAL A 112 9.44 -41.95 -26.48
CA VAL A 112 9.49 -43.16 -25.64
C VAL A 112 10.59 -44.09 -26.15
N LYS A 113 11.54 -44.48 -25.28
CA LYS A 113 12.28 -45.75 -25.41
C LYS A 113 12.89 -46.16 -24.06
N GLY A 114 12.54 -47.37 -23.62
CA GLY A 114 13.01 -47.96 -22.36
C GLY A 114 14.47 -48.41 -22.41
N ASP A 115 15.04 -48.74 -21.24
CA ASP A 115 15.35 -50.13 -20.85
C ASP A 115 16.02 -50.21 -19.46
N ASN A 116 15.77 -51.34 -18.79
CA ASN A 116 16.58 -52.05 -17.78
C ASN A 116 16.90 -51.48 -16.36
N LYS A 117 16.13 -51.99 -15.38
CA LYS A 117 16.48 -53.11 -14.45
C LYS A 117 17.58 -52.92 -13.36
N GLN A 118 17.19 -53.38 -12.16
CA GLN A 118 17.99 -53.83 -10.99
C GLN A 118 18.64 -52.70 -10.17
N LYS A 119 18.77 -52.73 -8.84
CA LYS A 119 18.54 -53.64 -7.70
C LYS A 119 18.91 -52.77 -6.47
N GLU A 120 18.23 -52.79 -5.34
CA GLU A 120 18.63 -53.39 -4.04
C GLU A 120 17.93 -52.48 -2.99
N GLU A 121 17.00 -53.00 -2.18
CA GLU A 121 17.23 -53.56 -0.84
C GLU A 121 17.20 -52.45 0.23
N GLN A 122 16.08 -52.36 0.99
CA GLN A 122 15.98 -52.62 2.44
C GLN A 122 16.62 -51.50 3.30
N THR A 123 16.12 -51.06 4.47
CA THR A 123 15.12 -51.51 5.43
C THR A 123 15.00 -50.45 6.53
N ASP A 124 13.89 -50.49 7.26
CA ASP A 124 13.77 -50.29 8.73
C ASP A 124 14.02 -48.86 9.29
N VAL A 125 12.96 -48.19 9.74
CA VAL A 125 12.55 -48.01 11.16
C VAL A 125 13.52 -47.11 11.93
N GLN A 126 13.07 -46.03 12.56
CA GLN A 126 12.45 -45.99 13.89
C GLN A 126 11.52 -44.74 13.93
N LYS A 127 10.27 -44.80 14.42
CA LYS A 127 9.88 -44.86 15.85
C LYS A 127 10.62 -43.78 16.66
N GLU A 128 9.99 -42.89 17.40
CA GLU A 128 9.02 -43.21 18.44
C GLU A 128 8.36 -41.92 18.95
N LYS A 129 7.09 -42.06 19.31
CA LYS A 129 6.33 -41.19 20.20
C LYS A 129 7.10 -40.93 21.50
N LYS A 130 6.96 -39.75 22.09
CA LYS A 130 6.22 -39.55 23.36
C LYS A 130 6.25 -38.09 23.76
#